data_AF-A0A4R4NB09-F1
#
_entry.id   AF-A0A4R4NB09-F1
#
_cell.length_a   1.000
_cell.length_b   1.000
_cell.length_c   1.000
_cell.angle_alpha   90.00
_cell.angle_beta   90.00
_cell.angle_gamma   90.00
#
_symmetry.space_group_name_H-M   'P 1'
#
loop_
_entity.id
_entity.type
_entity.pdbx_description
1 polymer ?
#
loop_
_entity_poly.entity_id
_entity_poly.type
_entity_poly.pdbx_seq_one_letter_code
_entity_poly.pdbx_strand_id
1 'polypeptide(L)'
;MRVELGPHGPQSRTGPPPRPAGEHAALVRVELAGVCRSDLKEITGSRHGVSQFGHELVGMVEESTLPELPPGRRVGLDPNVPVARGTGFATSLWAAGPATALLAAC
;
A
#
# COMPACT_ATOMS: atom_id res chain seq x y z
N MET A 1 -9.27 0.49 9.12
CA MET A 1 -8.86 1.89 9.37
C MET A 1 -7.66 2.20 8.50
N ARG A 2 -7.52 3.43 8.00
CA ARG A 2 -6.33 3.88 7.24
C ARG A 2 -6.05 5.36 7.46
N VAL A 3 -4.81 5.79 7.22
CA VAL A 3 -4.37 7.18 7.30
C VAL A 3 -3.99 7.66 5.90
N GLU A 4 -4.71 8.67 5.41
CA GLU A 4 -4.47 9.28 4.10
C GLU A 4 -3.97 10.72 4.27
N LEU A 5 -3.28 11.25 3.26
CA LEU A 5 -2.93 12.67 3.21
C LEU A 5 -4.14 13.46 2.73
N GLY A 6 -4.65 14.35 3.58
CA GLY A 6 -5.66 15.34 3.26
C GLY A 6 -5.06 16.74 3.08
N PRO A 7 -5.89 17.75 2.74
CA PRO A 7 -5.44 19.14 2.52
C PRO A 7 -4.82 19.80 3.75
N HIS A 8 -5.06 19.26 4.94
CA HIS A 8 -4.55 19.78 6.21
C HIS A 8 -3.63 18.77 6.93
N GLY A 9 -3.06 17.81 6.18
CA GLY A 9 -2.18 16.77 6.71
C GLY A 9 -2.87 15.40 6.86
N PRO A 10 -2.28 14.48 7.64
CA PRO A 10 -2.79 13.12 7.81
C PRO A 10 -4.19 13.07 8.40
N GLN A 11 -5.06 12.26 7.82
CA GLN A 11 -6.45 12.06 8.26
C GLN A 11 -6.76 10.58 8.42
N SER A 12 -7.32 10.21 9.56
CA SER A 12 -7.86 8.86 9.76
C SER A 12 -9.16 8.69 8.99
N ARG A 13 -9.27 7.56 8.30
CA ARG A 13 -10.47 7.08 7.61
C ARG A 13 -10.87 5.72 8.14
N THR A 14 -12.16 5.60 8.44
CA THR A 14 -12.80 4.33 8.77
C THR A 14 -13.47 3.73 7.53
N GLY A 15 -13.74 2.42 7.57
CA GLY A 15 -14.31 1.68 6.45
C GLY A 15 -13.27 0.86 5.65
N PRO A 16 -13.74 0.06 4.68
CA PRO A 16 -12.88 -0.78 3.86
C PRO A 16 -11.92 0.06 3.01
N PRO A 17 -10.69 -0.44 2.73
CA PRO A 17 -9.79 0.24 1.82
C PRO A 17 -10.37 0.19 0.39
N PRO A 18 -10.29 1.29 -0.39
CA PRO A 18 -10.70 1.25 -1.78
C PRO A 18 -9.78 0.31 -2.57
N ARG A 19 -10.34 -0.48 -3.47
CA ARG A 19 -9.58 -1.30 -4.43
C ARG A 19 -9.20 -0.44 -5.63
N PRO A 20 -7.90 -0.19 -5.92
CA PRO A 20 -7.48 0.53 -7.11
C PRO A 20 -7.86 -0.23 -8.38
N ALA A 21 -7.95 0.50 -9.50
CA ALA A 21 -8.06 -0.13 -10.81
C ALA A 21 -6.78 -0.90 -11.17
N GLY A 22 -6.93 -2.04 -11.82
CA GLY A 22 -5.82 -2.89 -12.26
C GLY A 22 -6.33 -4.25 -12.72
N GLU A 23 -5.53 -4.94 -13.55
CA GLU A 23 -5.85 -6.28 -14.04
C GLU A 23 -5.89 -7.30 -12.90
N HIS A 24 -4.85 -7.29 -12.06
CA HIS A 24 -4.77 -8.12 -10.87
C HIS A 24 -4.68 -7.28 -9.61
N ALA A 25 -5.12 -7.84 -8.49
CA ALA A 25 -5.05 -7.18 -7.20
C ALA A 25 -4.86 -8.16 -6.04
N ALA A 26 -4.22 -7.68 -4.97
CA ALA A 26 -4.10 -8.36 -3.70
C ALA A 26 -4.49 -7.42 -2.54
N LEU A 27 -5.29 -7.92 -1.61
CA LEU A 27 -5.59 -7.28 -0.33
C LEU A 27 -4.59 -7.79 0.69
N VAL A 28 -3.86 -6.88 1.32
CA VAL A 28 -2.83 -7.20 2.31
C VAL A 28 -3.25 -6.62 3.66
N ARG A 29 -3.38 -7.47 4.68
CA ARG A 29 -3.44 -7.06 6.08
C ARG A 29 -2.06 -6.61 6.52
N VAL A 30 -1.95 -5.37 6.94
CA VAL A 30 -0.68 -4.81 7.43
C VAL A 30 -0.43 -5.35 8.83
N GLU A 31 0.77 -5.89 9.05
CA GLU A 31 1.21 -6.34 10.37
C GLU A 31 2.22 -5.38 10.98
N LEU A 32 3.08 -4.78 10.14
CA LEU A 32 4.06 -3.77 10.51
C LEU A 32 4.09 -2.68 9.44
N ALA A 33 4.17 -1.43 9.88
CA ALA A 33 4.40 -0.27 9.02
C ALA A 33 5.64 0.48 9.51
N GLY A 34 6.56 0.75 8.59
CA GLY A 34 7.71 1.62 8.82
C GLY A 34 7.33 3.09 8.66
N VAL A 35 8.01 3.95 9.40
CA VAL A 35 7.89 5.41 9.27
C VAL A 35 9.25 5.95 8.89
N CYS A 36 9.31 6.63 7.75
CA CYS A 36 10.56 7.13 7.20
C CYS A 36 10.52 8.66 7.01
N ARG A 37 11.68 9.23 6.67
CA ARG A 37 11.79 10.67 6.39
C ARG A 37 10.91 11.09 5.20
N SER A 38 10.68 10.21 4.24
CA SER A 38 9.84 10.50 3.07
C SER A 38 8.39 10.77 3.45
N ASP A 39 7.86 10.07 4.46
CA ASP A 39 6.50 10.30 4.92
C ASP A 39 6.33 11.73 5.46
N LEU A 40 7.32 12.21 6.22
CA LEU A 40 7.36 13.60 6.70
C LEU A 40 7.48 14.61 5.55
N LYS A 41 8.26 14.29 4.51
CA LYS A 41 8.35 15.14 3.32
C LYS A 41 7.01 15.23 2.58
N GLU A 42 6.22 14.16 2.55
CA GLU A 42 4.88 14.19 1.95
C GLU A 42 3.89 14.97 2.81
N ILE A 43 3.92 14.78 4.14
CA ILE A 43 3.10 15.54 5.09
C ILE A 43 3.36 17.05 4.97
N THR A 44 4.61 17.46 4.74
CA THR A 44 5.01 18.87 4.62
C THR A 44 4.90 19.42 3.20
N GLY A 45 4.50 18.61 2.22
CA GLY A 45 4.45 19.02 0.80
C GLY A 45 5.82 19.27 0.17
N SER A 46 6.91 18.80 0.78
CA SER A 46 8.29 18.98 0.33
C SER A 46 8.84 17.79 -0.49
N ARG A 47 8.02 16.76 -0.74
CA ARG A 47 8.39 15.65 -1.63
C ARG A 47 8.15 16.03 -3.09
N HIS A 48 9.12 15.69 -3.95
CA HIS A 48 8.97 15.75 -5.40
C HIS A 48 8.70 14.35 -5.97
N GLY A 49 7.90 14.26 -7.04
CA GLY A 49 7.58 13.01 -7.73
C GLY A 49 6.33 12.30 -7.21
N VAL A 50 6.20 11.02 -7.55
CA VAL A 50 5.04 10.19 -7.18
C VAL A 50 4.98 10.02 -5.66
N SER A 51 3.77 10.15 -5.11
CA SER A 51 3.51 9.91 -3.69
C SER A 51 3.82 8.46 -3.32
N GLN A 52 4.51 8.29 -2.20
CA GLN A 52 4.79 6.99 -1.60
C GLN A 52 4.42 7.02 -0.12
N PHE A 53 3.40 7.76 0.28
CA PHE A 53 3.03 7.83 1.69
C PHE A 53 2.73 6.44 2.27
N GLY A 54 3.35 6.10 3.39
CA GLY A 54 3.25 4.78 4.03
C GLY A 54 3.68 3.66 3.08
N HIS A 55 4.94 3.65 2.66
CA HIS A 55 5.45 2.68 1.68
C HIS A 55 6.30 1.55 2.25
N GLU A 56 6.68 1.64 3.53
CA GLU A 56 7.42 0.58 4.21
C GLU A 56 6.42 -0.28 4.98
N LEU A 57 6.21 -1.54 4.59
CA LEU A 57 5.32 -2.45 5.32
C LEU A 57 5.70 -3.91 5.16
N VAL A 58 5.29 -4.69 6.16
CA VAL A 58 5.17 -6.15 6.12
C VAL A 58 3.72 -6.51 6.42
N GLY A 59 3.16 -7.42 5.63
CA GLY A 59 1.78 -7.83 5.76
C GLY A 59 1.54 -9.27 5.35
N MET A 60 0.26 -9.66 5.40
CA MET A 60 -0.22 -10.96 5.00
C MET A 60 -1.33 -10.79 3.96
N VAL A 61 -1.25 -11.56 2.87
CA VAL A 61 -2.30 -11.57 1.85
C VAL A 61 -3.59 -12.13 2.45
N GLU A 62 -4.69 -11.39 2.35
CA GLU A 62 -6.04 -11.83 2.73
C GLU A 62 -6.82 -12.35 1.51
N GLU A 63 -6.67 -11.68 0.37
CA GLU A 63 -7.31 -12.00 -0.90
C GLU A 63 -6.36 -11.67 -2.05
N SER A 64 -6.38 -12.46 -3.12
CA SER A 64 -5.60 -12.20 -4.33
C SER A 64 -6.26 -12.79 -5.57
N THR A 65 -6.13 -12.10 -6.69
CA THR A 65 -6.49 -12.63 -8.01
C THR A 65 -5.37 -13.48 -8.63
N LEU A 66 -4.17 -13.50 -8.04
CA LEU A 66 -3.01 -14.24 -8.52
C LEU A 66 -2.75 -15.48 -7.65
N PRO A 67 -2.65 -16.69 -8.25
CA PRO A 67 -2.37 -17.90 -7.50
C PRO A 67 -0.98 -17.91 -6.84
N GLU A 68 -0.02 -17.14 -7.35
CA GLU A 68 1.33 -17.02 -6.80
C GLU A 68 1.38 -16.15 -5.53
N LEU A 69 0.34 -15.35 -5.27
CA LEU A 69 0.13 -14.61 -4.03
C LEU A 69 -1.08 -15.18 -3.28
N PRO A 70 -1.02 -16.42 -2.78
CA PRO A 70 -2.18 -17.02 -2.11
C PRO A 70 -2.47 -16.34 -0.76
N PRO A 71 -3.74 -16.35 -0.30
CA PRO A 71 -4.08 -15.96 1.06
C PRO A 71 -3.21 -16.67 2.11
N GLY A 72 -2.79 -15.93 3.14
CA GLY A 72 -1.86 -16.39 4.18
C GLY A 72 -0.38 -16.18 3.86
N ARG A 73 -0.01 -15.85 2.61
CA ARG A 73 1.37 -15.51 2.26
C ARG A 73 1.79 -14.20 2.94
N ARG A 74 2.95 -14.21 3.58
CA ARG A 74 3.59 -13.01 4.13
C ARG A 74 4.35 -12.29 3.02
N VAL A 75 4.16 -10.98 2.92
CA VAL A 75 4.72 -10.12 1.86
C VAL A 75 5.35 -8.88 2.47
N GLY A 76 6.37 -8.35 1.81
CA GLY A 76 6.85 -6.99 2.03
C GLY A 76 6.47 -6.16 0.81
N LEU A 77 6.26 -4.86 0.99
CA LEU A 77 6.02 -3.99 -0.17
C LEU A 77 7.37 -3.45 -0.69
N ASP A 78 7.72 -3.71 -1.94
CA ASP A 78 8.78 -2.97 -2.63
C ASP A 78 8.21 -1.66 -3.20
N PRO A 79 8.55 -0.49 -2.62
CA PRO A 79 8.03 0.79 -3.08
C PRO A 79 8.57 1.22 -4.46
N ASN A 80 9.62 0.57 -4.96
CA ASN A 80 10.26 0.89 -6.23
C ASN A 80 9.58 0.21 -7.41
N VAL A 81 8.72 -0.77 -7.17
CA VAL A 81 7.92 -1.43 -8.20
C VAL A 81 6.60 -0.66 -8.37
N PRO A 82 6.33 -0.06 -9.53
CA PRO A 82 5.15 0.77 -9.72
C PRO A 82 3.88 -0.10 -9.78
N VAL A 83 3.09 -0.05 -8.70
CA VAL A 83 1.75 -0.63 -8.61
C VAL A 83 0.77 0.41 -8.06
N ALA A 84 -0.49 0.33 -8.46
CA ALA A 84 -1.54 1.14 -7.85
C ALA A 84 -1.85 0.58 -6.46
N ARG A 85 -1.77 1.40 -5.42
CA ARG A 85 -1.97 0.91 -4.04
C ARG A 85 -2.59 1.92 -3.10
N GLY A 86 -3.14 1.41 -2.00
CA GLY A 86 -3.42 2.21 -0.81
C GLY A 86 -2.16 2.45 0.05
N THR A 87 -2.30 3.33 1.04
CA THR A 87 -1.28 3.59 2.08
C THR A 87 -1.01 2.37 2.98
N GLY A 88 0.24 2.17 3.38
CA GLY A 88 0.66 1.18 4.38
C GLY A 88 0.33 1.59 5.81
N PHE A 89 0.00 2.86 6.06
CA PHE A 89 -0.57 3.31 7.34
C PHE A 89 -2.05 2.92 7.42
N ALA A 90 -2.34 1.63 7.34
CA ALA A 90 -3.67 1.06 7.30
C ALA A 90 -3.71 -0.29 8.02
N THR A 91 -4.91 -0.76 8.36
CA THR A 91 -5.12 -2.13 8.84
C THR A 91 -5.02 -3.13 7.69
N SER A 92 -5.54 -2.76 6.52
CA SER A 92 -5.35 -3.49 5.27
C SER A 92 -5.28 -2.49 4.11
N LEU A 93 -4.59 -2.86 3.03
CA LEU A 93 -4.50 -2.08 1.79
C LEU A 93 -4.61 -2.99 0.56
N TRP A 94 -5.13 -2.44 -0.52
CA TRP A 94 -5.07 -3.07 -1.82
C TRP A 94 -3.82 -2.63 -2.58
N ALA A 95 -3.18 -3.56 -3.28
CA ALA A 95 -2.22 -3.32 -4.35
C ALA A 95 -2.75 -3.95 -5.64
N ALA A 96 -2.61 -3.26 -6.77
CA ALA A 96 -3.15 -3.68 -8.06
C ALA A 96 -2.24 -3.28 -9.22
N GLY A 97 -2.21 -4.10 -10.27
CA GLY A 97 -1.38 -3.89 -11.46
C GLY A 97 -1.30 -5.14 -12.34
N PRO A 98 -0.46 -5.12 -13.40
CA PRO A 98 -0.12 -6.31 -14.16
C PRO A 98 0.50 -7.39 -13.27
N ALA A 99 0.34 -8.67 -13.62
CA ALA A 99 0.79 -9.80 -12.80
C ALA A 99 2.27 -9.70 -12.41
N THR A 100 3.13 -9.39 -13.39
CA THR A 100 4.58 -9.27 -13.19
C THR A 100 4.95 -8.15 -12.21
N ALA A 101 4.28 -7.01 -12.28
CA ALA A 101 4.53 -5.88 -11.37
C ALA A 101 4.00 -6.18 -9.97
N LEU A 102 2.80 -6.77 -9.85
CA LEU A 102 2.23 -7.09 -8.55
C LEU A 102 3.04 -8.15 -7.80
N LEU A 103 3.60 -9.14 -8.52
CA LEU A 103 4.49 -10.15 -7.96
C LEU A 103 5.85 -9.60 -7.56
N ALA A 104 6.41 -8.66 -8.33
CA ALA A 104 7.66 -8.02 -7.96
C ALA A 104 7.51 -7.07 -6.77
N ALA A 105 6.31 -6.49 -6.57
CA ALA A 105 6.03 -5.58 -5.47
C ALA A 105 5.75 -6.27 -4.12
N CYS A 106 5.46 -7.58 -4.08
CA CYS A 106 4.96 -8.32 -2.91
C CYS A 106 5.82 -9.55 -2.56
#